data_AF-A0A960JAJ1-F1
#
_entry.id   AF-A0A960JAJ1-F1
#
_cell.length_a   1.000
_cell.length_b   1.000
_cell.length_c   1.000
_cell.angle_alpha   90.00
_cell.angle_beta   90.00
_cell.angle_gamma   90.00
#
_symmetry.space_group_name_H-M   'P 1'
#
loop_
_entity.id
_entity.type
_entity.pdbx_description
1 polymer ?
#
loop_
_entity_poly.entity_id
_entity_poly.type
_entity_poly.pdbx_seq_one_letter_code
_entity_poly.pdbx_strand_id
1 'polypeptide(L)' 'NVTLTIELINPIAMEKGLRFAIREGGRTIGAGTVAEIVE' A
#
# COMPACT_ATOMS: atom_id res chain seq x y z
N ASN A 1 5.76 -11.02 -9.28
CA ASN A 1 5.58 -9.68 -8.68
C ASN A 1 4.53 -8.93 -9.48
N VAL A 2 3.61 -8.26 -8.78
CA VAL A 2 2.55 -7.45 -9.40
C VAL A 2 2.73 -6.02 -8.90
N THR A 3 2.64 -5.05 -9.81
CA THR A 3 2.64 -3.63 -9.47
C THR A 3 1.21 -3.12 -9.52
N LEU A 4 0.81 -2.32 -8.53
CA LEU A 4 -0.54 -1.79 -8.39
C LEU A 4 -0.45 -0.29 -8.17
N THR A 5 -1.35 0.46 -8.80
CA THR A 5 -1.62 1.86 -8.44
C THR A 5 -2.76 1.87 -7.45
N ILE A 6 -2.58 2.57 -6.33
CA ILE A 6 -3.53 2.59 -5.21
C ILE A 6 -3.83 4.05 -4.88
N GLU A 7 -5.11 4.37 -4.75
CA GLU A 7 -5.60 5.66 -4.28
C GLU A 7 -6.05 5.51 -2.82
N LEU A 8 -5.63 6.42 -1.94
CA LEU A 8 -6.05 6.41 -0.54
C LEU A 8 -7.23 7.35 -0.32
N ILE A 9 -8.20 6.90 0.47
CA ILE A 9 -9.36 7.71 0.87
C ILE A 9 -8.93 8.89 1.76
N ASN A 10 -7.86 8.72 2.53
CA ASN A 10 -7.31 9.73 3.41
C ASN A 10 -5.79 9.83 3.23
N PRO A 11 -5.22 11.04 3.39
CA PRO A 11 -3.78 11.22 3.33
C PRO A 11 -3.10 10.52 4.53
N ILE A 12 -2.00 9.83 4.23
CA ILE A 12 -1.16 9.17 5.23
C ILE A 12 0.29 9.56 4.93
N ALA A 13 1.05 9.86 5.99
CA ALA A 13 2.49 10.06 5.86
C ALA A 13 3.15 8.77 5.38
N MET A 14 3.84 8.82 4.24
CA MET A 14 4.49 7.66 3.64
C MET A 14 5.79 8.04 2.93
N GLU A 15 6.66 7.04 2.74
CA GLU A 15 7.92 7.17 2.01
C GLU A 15 8.15 5.94 1.11
N LYS A 16 8.98 6.09 0.07
CA LYS A 16 9.36 4.96 -0.79
C LYS A 16 10.08 3.90 0.06
N GLY A 17 9.74 2.63 -0.14
CA GLY A 17 10.28 1.52 0.65
C GLY A 17 9.47 1.19 1.91
N LEU A 18 8.49 2.01 2.29
CA LEU A 18 7.58 1.70 3.39
C LEU A 18 6.83 0.39 3.10
N ARG A 19 6.82 -0.53 4.06
CA ARG A 19 6.10 -1.81 3.96
C ARG A 19 4.69 -1.67 4.51
N PHE A 20 3.73 -2.35 3.87
CA PHE A 20 2.34 -2.37 4.30
C PHE A 20 1.73 -3.76 4.13
N ALA A 21 0.60 -3.98 4.80
CA ALA A 21 -0.23 -5.18 4.67
C ALA A 21 -1.58 -4.83 4.05
N ILE A 22 -2.08 -5.72 3.19
CA ILE A 22 -3.43 -5.61 2.60
C ILE A 22 -4.35 -6.53 3.40
N ARG A 23 -5.47 -6.00 3.88
CA ARG A 23 -6.40 -6.73 4.75
C ARG A 23 -7.83 -6.63 4.23
N GLU A 24 -8.54 -7.75 4.26
CA GLU A 24 -9.96 -7.86 3.93
C GLU A 24 -10.65 -8.73 4.98
N GLY A 25 -11.81 -8.31 5.48
CA GLY A 25 -12.54 -9.06 6.52
C GLY A 25 -11.73 -9.36 7.79
N GLY A 26 -10.77 -8.48 8.13
CA GLY A 26 -9.89 -8.65 9.30
C GLY A 26 -8.68 -9.59 9.09
N ARG A 27 -8.56 -10.25 7.93
CA ARG A 27 -7.45 -11.15 7.60
C ARG A 27 -6.44 -10.48 6.68
N THR A 28 -5.15 -10.81 6.83
CA THR A 28 -4.11 -10.37 5.90
C THR A 28 -4.17 -11.24 4.65
N ILE A 29 -4.32 -10.59 3.50
CA ILE A 29 -4.39 -11.26 2.19
C ILE A 29 -3.18 -10.93 1.30
N GLY A 30 -2.37 -9.96 1.70
CA GLY A 30 -1.17 -9.58 0.96
C GLY A 30 -0.26 -8.66 1.76
N ALA A 31 0.93 -8.46 1.23
CA ALA A 31 1.91 -7.50 1.73
C ALA A 31 2.58 -6.81 0.54
N GLY A 32 2.99 -5.56 0.74
CA GLY A 32 3.60 -4.75 -0.30
C GLY A 32 4.62 -3.78 0.26
N THR A 33 5.32 -3.13 -0.67
CA THR A 33 6.26 -2.05 -0.39
C THR A 33 5.93 -0.91 -1.32
N VAL A 34 5.91 0.33 -0.82
CA VAL A 34 5.67 1.53 -1.62
C VAL A 34 6.83 1.69 -2.61
N ALA A 35 6.54 1.56 -3.91
CA ALA A 35 7.53 1.72 -4.97
C ALA A 35 7.68 3.20 -5.37
N GLU A 36 6.56 3.91 -5.49
CA GLU A 36 6.49 5.31 -5.89
C GLU A 36 5.27 5.98 -5.27
N ILE A 37 5.36 7.30 -5.04
CA ILE A 37 4.26 8.14 -4.54
C ILE A 37 3.85 9.02 -5.72
N VAL A 38 2.56 8.96 -6.08
CA VAL A 38 1.93 9.70 -7.17
C VAL A 38 0.78 10.53 -6.58
N GLU A 39 0.58 11.76 -7.07
CA GLU A 39 -0.51 12.68 -6.69
C GLU A 39 -1.58 12.77 -7.79
#